data_AF-A0A4D7B2P7-F1
#
_entry.id   AF-A0A4D7B2P7-F1
#
_cell.length_a   1.000
_cell.length_b   1.000
_cell.length_c   1.000
_cell.angle_alpha   90.00
_cell.angle_beta   90.00
_cell.angle_gamma   90.00
#
_symmetry.space_group_name_H-M   'P 1'
#
loop_
_entity.id
_entity.type
_entity.pdbx_description
1 polymer ?
#
loop_
_entity_poly.entity_id
_entity_poly.type
_entity_poly.pdbx_seq_one_letter_code
_entity_poly.pdbx_strand_id
1 'polypeptide(L)'
;MKFRSKTGEVALTIEQALAQFCDSKEDCDYCEIREPVQQYAGTKRPCHEYVRANPHEAARLMGYEVVEDGNVLTKNDSKGESLEANMDKPRICEVLGVEVNQNFQFNDFPFDEPKSYFVGTDGEIRNAHGGEVTSGELCYIINNADCIICKPRFTEQEVERAKAIKVLLPEINAIKYDGAWTQCLEIVDGTYFQREVITRHLFPSVEKGQVYTFDEIIGGAQ
;
A
#
# COMPACT_ATOMS: atom_id res chain seq x y z
N MET A 1 -7.50 -16.67 -6.56
CA MET A 1 -6.35 -17.57 -6.51
C MET A 1 -5.97 -17.92 -7.94
N LYS A 2 -4.71 -17.73 -8.29
CA LYS A 2 -4.12 -18.07 -9.58
C LYS A 2 -3.17 -19.25 -9.40
N PHE A 3 -2.86 -19.94 -10.47
CA PHE A 3 -2.01 -21.12 -10.45
C PHE A 3 -0.87 -20.90 -11.42
N ARG A 4 0.37 -20.93 -10.93
CA ARG A 4 1.57 -20.78 -11.75
C ARG A 4 2.23 -22.12 -11.95
N SER A 5 2.44 -22.53 -13.21
CA SER A 5 3.19 -23.74 -13.53
C SER A 5 4.69 -23.53 -13.32
N LYS A 6 5.47 -24.62 -13.25
CA LYS A 6 6.94 -24.56 -13.19
C LYS A 6 7.58 -23.89 -14.42
N THR A 7 6.88 -23.84 -15.55
CA THR A 7 7.34 -23.20 -16.79
C THR A 7 6.99 -21.71 -16.83
N GLY A 8 6.27 -21.19 -15.83
CA GLY A 8 5.88 -19.79 -15.73
C GLY A 8 4.53 -19.45 -16.35
N GLU A 9 3.79 -20.44 -16.87
CA GLU A 9 2.42 -20.25 -17.36
C GLU A 9 1.46 -20.02 -16.20
N VAL A 10 0.53 -19.08 -16.37
CA VAL A 10 -0.41 -18.69 -15.32
C VAL A 10 -1.83 -19.09 -15.73
N ALA A 11 -2.44 -19.99 -14.98
CA ALA A 11 -3.86 -20.30 -15.04
C ALA A 11 -4.63 -19.45 -14.02
N LEU A 12 -5.72 -18.80 -14.47
CA LEU A 12 -6.50 -17.88 -13.64
C LEU A 12 -7.50 -18.62 -12.74
N THR A 13 -7.73 -19.91 -12.98
CA THR A 13 -8.65 -20.76 -12.22
C THR A 13 -8.11 -22.18 -12.10
N ILE A 14 -8.56 -22.92 -11.08
CA ILE A 14 -8.16 -24.32 -10.89
C ILE A 14 -8.67 -25.22 -12.03
N GLU A 15 -9.79 -24.87 -12.65
CA GLU A 15 -10.33 -25.60 -13.80
C GLU A 15 -9.49 -25.39 -15.06
N GLN A 16 -8.93 -24.19 -15.26
CA GLN A 16 -7.97 -23.93 -16.33
C GLN A 16 -6.64 -24.67 -16.10
N ALA A 17 -6.15 -24.68 -14.85
CA ALA A 17 -4.95 -25.43 -14.49
C ALA A 17 -5.15 -26.95 -14.72
N LEU A 18 -6.33 -27.47 -14.37
CA LEU A 18 -6.71 -28.85 -14.63
C LEU A 18 -6.77 -29.14 -16.13
N ALA A 19 -7.36 -28.26 -16.95
CA ALA A 19 -7.43 -28.47 -18.39
C ALA A 19 -6.02 -28.55 -19.02
N GLN A 20 -5.15 -27.58 -18.70
CA GLN A 20 -3.76 -27.57 -19.17
C GLN A 20 -2.98 -28.81 -18.71
N PHE A 21 -3.19 -29.23 -17.47
CA PHE A 21 -2.57 -30.43 -16.93
C PHE A 21 -3.06 -31.69 -17.66
N CYS A 22 -4.37 -31.85 -17.86
CA CYS A 22 -4.92 -32.99 -18.58
C CYS A 22 -4.46 -33.04 -20.05
N ASP A 23 -4.40 -31.90 -20.73
CA ASP A 23 -3.91 -31.81 -22.12
C ASP A 23 -2.43 -32.18 -22.25
N SER A 24 -1.64 -32.01 -21.18
CA SER A 24 -0.22 -32.39 -21.14
C SER A 24 0.02 -33.90 -20.93
N LYS A 25 -1.03 -34.70 -20.68
CA LYS A 25 -0.93 -36.13 -20.36
C LYS A 25 -1.27 -36.98 -21.57
N GLU A 26 -0.45 -38.00 -21.81
CA GLU A 26 -0.67 -39.00 -22.85
C GLU A 26 -1.77 -40.00 -22.46
N ASP A 27 -1.85 -40.36 -21.18
CA ASP A 27 -2.91 -41.19 -20.60
C ASP A 27 -3.22 -40.77 -19.15
N CYS A 28 -4.34 -41.30 -18.63
CA CYS A 28 -4.76 -41.09 -17.24
C CYS A 28 -4.30 -42.23 -16.31
N ASP A 29 -3.63 -43.26 -16.83
CA ASP A 29 -3.24 -44.45 -16.07
C ASP A 29 -2.10 -44.12 -15.09
N TYR A 30 -1.28 -43.11 -15.37
CA TYR A 30 -0.22 -42.66 -14.46
C TYR A 30 -0.40 -41.22 -13.97
N CYS A 31 -1.65 -40.75 -13.94
CA CYS A 31 -1.96 -39.39 -13.53
C CYS A 31 -1.75 -39.15 -12.03
N GLU A 32 -1.12 -38.02 -11.68
CA GLU A 32 -0.74 -37.64 -10.33
C GLU A 32 -1.92 -37.36 -9.40
N ILE A 33 -3.10 -37.06 -9.96
CA ILE A 33 -4.34 -36.89 -9.18
C ILE A 33 -5.23 -38.15 -9.18
N ARG A 34 -4.79 -39.26 -9.80
CA ARG A 34 -5.63 -40.46 -10.00
C ARG A 34 -6.12 -41.05 -8.69
N GLU A 35 -5.23 -41.24 -7.72
CA GLU A 35 -5.57 -41.82 -6.42
C GLU A 35 -6.61 -40.99 -5.64
N PRO A 36 -6.41 -39.68 -5.40
CA PRO A 36 -7.40 -38.89 -4.67
C PRO A 36 -8.71 -38.70 -5.43
N VAL A 37 -8.71 -38.77 -6.76
CA VAL A 37 -9.92 -38.69 -7.59
C VAL A 37 -10.84 -39.91 -7.43
N GLN A 38 -10.35 -41.07 -6.97
CA GLN A 38 -11.18 -42.27 -6.78
C GLN A 38 -12.35 -42.03 -5.81
N GLN A 39 -12.18 -41.13 -4.84
CA GLN A 39 -13.25 -40.72 -3.92
C GLN A 39 -14.43 -40.05 -4.62
N TYR A 40 -14.23 -39.55 -5.85
CA TYR A 40 -15.20 -38.85 -6.67
C TYR A 40 -15.64 -39.67 -7.90
N ALA A 41 -15.25 -40.94 -8.00
CA ALA A 41 -15.48 -41.79 -9.18
C ALA A 41 -16.96 -41.95 -9.58
N GLY A 42 -17.90 -41.76 -8.65
CA GLY A 42 -19.35 -41.80 -8.92
C GLY A 42 -19.93 -40.52 -9.53
N THR A 43 -19.12 -39.47 -9.73
CA THR A 43 -19.57 -38.20 -10.29
C THR A 43 -19.36 -38.15 -11.81
N LYS A 44 -20.07 -37.25 -12.50
CA LYS A 44 -19.94 -37.09 -13.96
C LYS A 44 -18.54 -36.63 -14.39
N ARG A 45 -17.83 -35.88 -13.53
CA ARG A 45 -16.49 -35.34 -13.78
C ARG A 45 -15.63 -35.44 -12.51
N PRO A 46 -15.12 -36.63 -12.17
CA PRO A 46 -14.39 -36.87 -10.91
C PRO A 46 -13.21 -35.93 -10.68
N CYS A 47 -12.41 -35.65 -11.73
CA CYS A 47 -11.28 -34.72 -11.63
C CYS A 47 -11.72 -33.29 -11.32
N HIS A 48 -12.82 -32.82 -11.93
CA HIS A 48 -13.32 -31.46 -11.71
C HIS A 48 -13.85 -31.28 -10.29
N GLU A 49 -14.56 -32.28 -9.77
CA GLU A 49 -15.05 -32.22 -8.39
C GLU A 49 -13.91 -32.27 -7.38
N TYR A 50 -12.91 -33.14 -7.62
CA TYR A 50 -11.74 -33.20 -6.75
C TYR A 50 -10.99 -31.86 -6.69
N VAL A 51 -10.66 -31.25 -7.84
CA VAL A 51 -9.89 -30.00 -7.84
C VAL A 51 -10.67 -28.81 -7.30
N ARG A 52 -12.00 -28.79 -7.44
CA ARG A 52 -12.86 -27.75 -6.85
C ARG A 52 -12.94 -27.88 -5.34
N ALA A 53 -13.02 -29.11 -4.83
CA ALA A 53 -13.05 -29.38 -3.40
C ALA A 53 -11.66 -29.19 -2.74
N ASN A 54 -10.57 -29.41 -3.47
CA ASN A 54 -9.21 -29.43 -2.93
C ASN A 54 -8.20 -28.62 -3.79
N PRO A 55 -8.41 -27.30 -3.98
CA PRO A 55 -7.63 -26.52 -4.95
C PRO A 55 -6.13 -26.45 -4.64
N HIS A 56 -5.74 -26.37 -3.37
CA HIS A 56 -4.32 -26.34 -2.98
C HIS A 56 -3.60 -27.66 -3.20
N GLU A 57 -4.24 -28.76 -2.78
CA GLU A 57 -3.65 -30.10 -2.92
C GLU A 57 -3.63 -30.53 -4.39
N ALA A 58 -4.69 -30.24 -5.14
CA ALA A 58 -4.75 -30.47 -6.57
C ALA A 58 -3.65 -29.70 -7.31
N ALA A 59 -3.45 -28.42 -7.00
CA ALA A 59 -2.38 -27.63 -7.61
C ALA A 59 -1.00 -28.25 -7.34
N ARG A 60 -0.73 -28.62 -6.09
CA ARG A 60 0.52 -29.28 -5.69
C ARG A 60 0.79 -30.56 -6.51
N LEU A 61 -0.24 -31.40 -6.67
CA LEU A 61 -0.15 -32.65 -7.45
C LEU A 61 0.02 -32.40 -8.95
N MET A 62 -0.64 -31.37 -9.49
CA MET A 62 -0.52 -30.97 -10.89
C MET A 62 0.78 -30.18 -11.18
N GLY A 63 1.60 -29.90 -10.17
CA GLY A 63 2.85 -29.15 -10.32
C GLY A 63 2.66 -27.63 -10.44
N TYR A 64 1.52 -27.11 -10.01
CA TYR A 64 1.23 -25.68 -9.92
C TYR A 64 1.49 -25.15 -8.52
N GLU A 65 2.01 -23.94 -8.46
CA GLU A 65 2.05 -23.12 -7.27
C GLU A 65 0.75 -22.31 -7.17
N VAL A 66 0.09 -22.35 -6.01
CA VAL A 66 -1.08 -21.51 -5.75
C VAL A 66 -0.61 -20.12 -5.39
N VAL A 67 -0.92 -19.16 -6.25
CA VAL A 67 -0.74 -17.73 -6.02
C VAL A 67 -2.07 -17.22 -5.47
N GLU A 68 -2.17 -17.07 -4.15
CA GLU A 68 -3.34 -16.45 -3.54
C GLU A 68 -3.43 -14.98 -4.01
N ASP A 69 -4.59 -14.56 -4.51
CA ASP A 69 -4.85 -13.14 -4.80
C ASP A 69 -5.07 -12.47 -3.44
N GLY A 70 -3.97 -12.18 -2.75
CA GLY A 70 -3.99 -11.62 -1.40
C GLY A 70 -2.72 -11.88 -0.61
N ASN A 71 -1.59 -11.41 -1.14
CA ASN A 71 -0.40 -10.92 -0.42
C ASN A 71 0.86 -11.24 -1.22
N VAL A 72 1.30 -10.28 -2.03
CA VAL A 72 2.74 -10.07 -2.13
C VAL A 72 3.16 -9.49 -0.78
N LEU A 73 3.45 -10.40 0.16
CA LEU A 73 4.33 -10.11 1.28
C LEU A 73 5.70 -9.76 0.66
N THR A 74 5.93 -8.50 0.31
CA THR A 74 7.27 -7.99 0.56
C THR A 74 7.39 -7.95 2.06
N LYS A 75 8.27 -8.80 2.58
CA LYS A 75 8.77 -8.71 3.95
C LYS A 75 9.10 -7.24 4.22
N ASN A 76 8.27 -6.58 5.01
CA ASN A 76 8.61 -5.92 6.26
C ASN A 76 7.42 -5.07 6.71
N ASP A 77 7.13 -5.22 8.00
CA ASP A 77 6.43 -4.30 8.87
C ASP A 77 4.90 -4.19 8.77
N SER A 78 4.32 -4.60 9.89
CA SER A 78 2.94 -4.41 10.32
C SER A 78 2.44 -2.98 10.12
N LYS A 79 1.76 -2.69 9.01
CA LYS A 79 0.63 -1.74 9.01
C LYS A 79 -0.19 -1.93 7.73
N GLY A 80 -1.36 -2.53 7.89
CA GLY A 80 -2.38 -2.56 6.84
C GLY A 80 -2.96 -1.17 6.66
N GLU A 81 -2.25 -0.31 5.93
CA GLU A 81 -2.81 0.90 5.35
C GLU A 81 -3.21 0.58 3.91
N SER A 82 -4.47 0.84 3.60
CA SER A 82 -5.17 0.49 2.36
C SER A 82 -4.44 0.95 1.10
N LEU A 83 -3.98 -0.01 0.29
CA LEU A 83 -3.35 0.18 -1.04
C LEU A 83 -4.25 0.88 -2.09
N GLU A 84 -5.50 1.21 -1.76
CA GLU A 84 -6.41 1.90 -2.69
C GLU A 84 -6.26 3.44 -2.67
N ALA A 85 -5.49 4.01 -1.74
CA ALA A 85 -5.36 5.47 -1.63
C ALA A 85 -4.23 6.09 -2.48
N ASN A 86 -3.32 5.29 -3.07
CA ASN A 86 -2.04 5.79 -3.59
C ASN A 86 -1.76 5.44 -5.07
N MET A 87 -2.74 4.97 -5.85
CA MET A 87 -2.55 4.67 -7.27
C MET A 87 -2.29 5.91 -8.13
N ASP A 88 -2.61 7.11 -7.62
CA ASP A 88 -2.38 8.40 -8.29
C ASP A 88 -1.03 9.05 -7.90
N LYS A 89 -0.27 8.46 -6.97
CA LYS A 89 0.98 9.02 -6.48
C LYS A 89 2.17 8.48 -7.29
N PRO A 90 2.95 9.32 -7.97
CA PRO A 90 4.15 8.88 -8.69
C PRO A 90 5.17 8.21 -7.76
N ARG A 91 5.78 7.10 -8.19
CA ARG A 91 6.81 6.37 -7.41
C ARG A 91 7.97 7.24 -6.95
N ILE A 92 8.31 8.29 -7.70
CA ILE A 92 9.37 9.23 -7.33
C ILE A 92 9.06 9.96 -6.01
N CYS A 93 7.78 10.18 -5.70
CA CYS A 93 7.36 10.75 -4.42
C CYS A 93 7.74 9.84 -3.24
N GLU A 94 7.64 8.52 -3.40
CA GLU A 94 8.06 7.55 -2.39
C GLU A 94 9.59 7.54 -2.23
N VAL A 95 10.32 7.60 -3.34
CA VAL A 95 11.80 7.64 -3.34
C VAL A 95 12.33 8.89 -2.65
N LEU A 96 11.66 10.04 -2.85
CA LEU A 96 12.09 11.33 -2.30
C LEU A 96 11.46 11.67 -0.95
N GLY A 97 10.47 10.90 -0.47
CA GLY A 97 9.74 11.20 0.76
C GLY A 97 8.89 12.48 0.69
N VAL A 98 8.34 12.80 -0.49
CA VAL A 98 7.55 14.04 -0.74
C VAL A 98 6.15 13.71 -1.23
N GLU A 99 5.24 14.68 -1.16
CA GLU A 99 3.92 14.59 -1.78
C GLU A 99 3.86 15.26 -3.16
N VAL A 100 2.87 14.87 -3.96
CA VAL A 100 2.59 15.51 -5.25
C VAL A 100 2.25 16.99 -5.04
N ASN A 101 2.85 17.86 -5.85
CA ASN A 101 2.74 19.32 -5.78
C ASN A 101 3.20 19.93 -4.44
N GLN A 102 3.85 19.16 -3.56
CA GLN A 102 4.48 19.70 -2.37
C GLN A 102 5.86 20.26 -2.73
N ASN A 103 6.09 21.52 -2.34
CA ASN A 103 7.41 22.12 -2.45
C ASN A 103 8.35 21.50 -1.40
N PHE A 104 9.50 21.05 -1.85
CA PHE A 104 10.60 20.61 -1.01
C PHE A 104 11.87 21.41 -1.35
N GLN A 105 12.74 21.57 -0.36
CA GLN A 105 14.03 22.21 -0.57
C GLN A 105 15.11 21.13 -0.69
N PHE A 106 16.06 21.35 -1.59
CA PHE A 106 17.23 20.51 -1.73
C PHE A 106 18.47 21.38 -1.55
N ASN A 107 19.33 20.96 -0.62
CA ASN A 107 20.55 21.68 -0.30
C ASN A 107 21.73 20.72 -0.26
N ASP A 108 22.51 20.67 -1.33
CA ASP A 108 23.69 19.83 -1.47
C ASP A 108 25.01 20.53 -1.14
N PHE A 109 25.00 21.87 -1.11
CA PHE A 109 26.15 22.68 -0.73
C PHE A 109 25.79 23.68 0.37
N PRO A 110 26.49 23.65 1.52
CA PRO A 110 26.16 24.50 2.67
C PRO A 110 26.33 26.02 2.43
N PHE A 111 26.84 26.41 1.27
CA PHE A 111 27.10 27.81 0.89
C PHE A 111 26.18 28.34 -0.21
N ASP A 112 25.35 27.47 -0.82
CA ASP A 112 24.38 27.87 -1.84
C ASP A 112 22.98 28.05 -1.22
N GLU A 113 22.16 28.89 -1.86
CA GLU A 113 20.76 29.02 -1.45
C GLU A 113 19.99 27.72 -1.77
N PRO A 114 19.20 27.18 -0.82
CA PRO A 114 18.42 25.97 -1.04
C PRO A 114 17.49 26.12 -2.24
N LYS A 115 17.64 25.24 -3.23
CA LYS A 115 16.77 25.23 -4.41
C LYS A 115 15.45 24.56 -4.05
N SER A 116 14.35 25.14 -4.52
CA SER A 116 13.00 24.64 -4.27
C SER A 116 12.46 23.87 -5.47
N TYR A 117 11.96 22.66 -5.22
CA TYR A 117 11.44 21.75 -6.23
C TYR A 117 10.06 21.20 -5.83
N PHE A 118 9.33 20.63 -6.79
CA PHE A 118 8.11 19.86 -6.53
C PHE A 118 7.97 18.73 -7.55
N VAL A 119 7.20 17.70 -7.20
CA VAL A 119 6.83 16.61 -8.12
C VAL A 119 5.44 16.87 -8.67
N GLY A 120 5.29 16.90 -10.00
CA GLY A 120 3.98 17.00 -10.64
C GLY A 120 3.17 15.71 -10.56
N THR A 121 1.89 15.77 -10.92
CA THR A 121 1.01 14.58 -11.00
C THR A 121 1.48 13.56 -12.04
N ASP A 122 2.29 14.00 -12.99
CA ASP A 122 2.94 13.17 -14.01
C ASP A 122 4.27 12.54 -13.53
N GLY A 123 4.71 12.84 -12.31
CA GLY A 123 5.97 12.35 -11.76
C GLY A 123 7.20 13.12 -12.21
N GLU A 124 7.05 14.24 -12.92
CA GLU A 124 8.18 15.10 -13.28
C GLU A 124 8.56 16.02 -12.12
N ILE A 125 9.85 16.10 -11.81
CA ILE A 125 10.39 17.07 -10.84
C ILE A 125 10.62 18.40 -11.56
N ARG A 126 10.14 19.49 -10.97
CA ARG A 126 10.24 20.84 -11.53
C ARG A 126 10.80 21.83 -10.51
N ASN A 127 11.53 22.83 -11.01
CA ASN A 127 11.98 23.95 -10.18
C ASN A 127 10.79 24.89 -9.90
N ALA A 128 10.56 25.19 -8.63
CA ALA A 128 9.45 26.05 -8.19
C ALA A 128 9.56 27.50 -8.69
N HIS A 129 10.77 27.98 -9.00
CA HIS A 129 11.05 29.32 -9.52
C HIS A 129 11.10 29.39 -11.05
N GLY A 130 10.83 28.27 -11.73
CA GLY A 130 10.94 28.15 -13.18
C GLY A 130 12.37 27.82 -13.63
N GLY A 131 12.47 27.15 -14.78
CA GLY A 131 13.71 26.58 -15.30
C GLY A 131 13.59 25.06 -15.49
N GLU A 132 14.28 24.54 -16.50
CA GLU A 132 14.34 23.09 -16.74
C GLU A 132 15.23 22.44 -15.69
N VAL A 133 14.78 21.30 -15.16
CA VAL A 133 15.62 20.45 -14.32
C VAL A 133 16.39 19.53 -15.24
N THR A 134 17.72 19.65 -15.23
CA THR A 134 18.56 18.82 -16.10
C THR A 134 18.56 17.37 -15.64
N SER A 135 18.82 16.42 -16.55
CA SER A 135 18.93 14.99 -16.18
C SER A 135 20.02 14.73 -15.13
N GLY A 136 21.08 15.55 -15.10
CA GLY A 136 22.13 15.48 -14.09
C GLY A 136 21.63 15.88 -12.70
N GLU A 137 20.90 16.99 -12.60
CA GLU A 137 20.29 17.45 -11.35
C GLU A 137 19.24 16.45 -10.83
N LEU A 138 18.43 15.86 -11.72
CA LEU A 138 17.47 14.80 -11.35
C LEU A 138 18.17 13.60 -10.71
N CYS A 139 19.17 13.03 -11.38
CA CYS A 139 19.93 11.89 -10.85
C CYS A 139 20.58 12.23 -9.51
N TYR A 140 21.03 13.47 -9.35
CA TYR A 140 21.70 13.90 -8.14
C TYR A 140 20.73 14.04 -6.96
N ILE A 141 19.55 14.64 -7.16
CA ILE A 141 18.49 14.72 -6.13
C ILE A 141 18.06 13.32 -5.69
N ILE A 142 17.86 12.39 -6.64
CA ILE A 142 17.46 11.00 -6.34
C ILE A 142 18.51 10.27 -5.50
N ASN A 143 19.79 10.43 -5.83
CA ASN A 143 20.87 9.75 -5.13
C ASN A 143 21.21 10.38 -3.76
N ASN A 144 20.73 11.60 -3.49
CA ASN A 144 20.95 12.32 -2.24
C ASN A 144 19.60 12.76 -1.63
N ALA A 145 18.58 11.90 -1.70
CA ALA A 145 17.25 12.20 -1.20
C ALA A 145 17.23 12.51 0.31
N ASP A 146 18.24 12.08 1.05
CA ASP A 146 18.49 12.42 2.46
C ASP A 146 18.78 13.91 2.67
N CYS A 147 19.23 14.63 1.64
CA CYS A 147 19.46 16.08 1.68
C CYS A 147 18.19 16.90 1.38
N ILE A 148 17.04 16.22 1.22
CA ILE A 148 15.74 16.88 1.02
C ILE A 148 15.22 17.39 2.36
N ILE A 149 14.97 18.69 2.40
CA ILE A 149 14.34 19.37 3.52
C ILE A 149 12.85 19.46 3.20
N CYS A 150 12.08 18.49 3.68
CA CYS A 150 10.63 18.53 3.68
C CYS A 150 10.15 19.49 4.77
N LYS A 151 9.19 20.37 4.44
CA LYS A 151 8.43 21.02 5.51
C LYS A 151 7.54 19.95 6.16
N PRO A 152 7.69 19.67 7.46
CA PRO A 152 6.84 18.70 8.13
C PRO A 152 5.38 19.13 8.00
N ARG A 153 4.50 18.16 7.74
CA ARG A 153 3.06 18.41 7.53
C ARG A 153 2.42 18.99 8.79
N PHE A 154 2.88 18.52 9.95
CA PHE A 154 2.40 18.94 11.25
C PHE A 154 3.45 19.80 11.96
N THR A 155 2.98 20.81 12.67
CA THR A 155 3.82 21.62 13.55
C THR A 155 4.27 20.82 14.78
N GLU A 156 5.41 21.17 15.39
CA GLU A 156 5.83 20.56 16.67
C GLU A 156 4.74 20.66 17.74
N GLN A 157 3.97 21.75 17.73
CA GLN A 157 2.86 21.94 18.67
C GLN A 157 1.73 20.93 18.44
N GLU A 158 1.41 20.60 17.19
CA GLU A 158 0.43 19.55 16.86
C GLU A 158 0.94 18.17 17.29
N VAL A 159 2.24 17.91 17.11
CA VAL A 159 2.89 16.66 17.53
C VAL A 159 2.85 16.49 19.04
N GLU A 160 3.20 17.52 19.81
CA GLU A 160 3.14 17.46 21.28
C GLU A 160 1.71 17.28 21.80
N ARG A 161 0.73 17.92 21.15
CA ARG A 161 -0.70 17.69 21.46
C ARG A 161 -1.13 16.26 21.15
N ALA A 162 -0.72 15.71 20.01
CA ALA A 162 -1.01 14.32 19.63
C ALA A 162 -0.42 13.33 20.66
N LYS A 163 0.83 13.55 21.10
CA LYS A 163 1.45 12.75 22.18
C LYS A 163 0.64 12.83 23.48
N ALA A 164 0.26 14.05 23.89
CA ALA A 164 -0.52 14.26 25.11
C ALA A 164 -1.89 13.57 25.06
N ILE A 165 -2.60 13.68 23.92
CA ILE A 165 -3.90 13.03 23.74
C ILE A 165 -3.75 11.51 23.76
N LYS A 166 -2.72 10.95 23.11
CA LYS A 166 -2.46 9.51 23.11
C LYS A 166 -2.20 8.95 24.52
N VAL A 167 -1.55 9.73 25.39
CA VAL A 167 -1.31 9.35 26.80
C VAL A 167 -2.59 9.46 27.64
N LEU A 168 -3.37 10.53 27.44
CA LEU A 168 -4.58 10.79 28.24
C LEU A 168 -5.76 9.91 27.84
N LEU A 169 -5.86 9.57 26.55
CA LEU A 169 -6.99 8.87 25.93
C LEU A 169 -6.44 7.78 24.99
N PRO A 170 -5.90 6.68 25.56
CA PRO A 170 -5.23 5.63 24.78
C PRO A 170 -6.18 4.84 23.86
N GLU A 171 -7.48 4.95 24.06
CA GLU A 171 -8.51 4.33 23.21
C GLU A 171 -8.73 5.09 21.90
N ILE A 172 -8.17 6.30 21.78
CA ILE A 172 -8.31 7.14 20.59
C ILE A 172 -7.12 6.94 19.67
N ASN A 173 -7.40 6.50 18.44
CA ASN A 173 -6.36 6.24 17.45
C ASN A 173 -6.21 7.34 16.40
N ALA A 174 -7.30 8.03 16.03
CA ALA A 174 -7.28 8.99 14.93
C ALA A 174 -8.25 10.16 15.10
N ILE A 175 -7.93 11.25 14.39
CA ILE A 175 -8.75 12.45 14.25
C ILE A 175 -9.19 12.61 12.79
N LYS A 176 -10.45 13.00 12.58
CA LYS A 176 -11.05 13.25 11.27
C LYS A 176 -11.68 14.64 11.22
N TYR A 177 -11.53 15.34 10.10
CA TYR A 177 -12.30 16.56 9.84
C TYR A 177 -13.41 16.31 8.82
N ASP A 178 -14.61 15.93 9.28
CA ASP A 178 -15.77 15.67 8.40
C ASP A 178 -16.36 16.95 7.77
N GLY A 179 -16.06 18.12 8.36
CA GLY A 179 -16.48 19.42 7.84
C GLY A 179 -17.96 19.75 8.02
N ALA A 180 -18.74 18.87 8.66
CA ALA A 180 -20.10 19.16 9.15
C ALA A 180 -20.08 20.18 10.31
N TRP A 181 -19.01 20.19 11.10
CA TRP A 181 -18.78 21.11 12.21
C TRP A 181 -17.43 21.81 12.01
N THR A 182 -17.45 23.07 11.58
CA THR A 182 -16.26 23.82 11.09
C THR A 182 -15.15 24.02 12.13
N GLN A 183 -15.43 23.75 13.41
CA GLN A 183 -14.51 23.95 14.54
C GLN A 183 -14.14 22.65 15.24
N CYS A 184 -14.49 21.49 14.69
CA CYS A 184 -14.55 20.24 15.43
C CYS A 184 -13.89 19.11 14.64
N LEU A 185 -13.10 18.29 15.33
CA LEU A 185 -12.50 17.06 14.82
C LEU A 185 -13.21 15.88 15.49
N GLU A 186 -13.57 14.89 14.68
CA GLU A 186 -14.19 13.65 15.14
C GLU A 186 -13.11 12.64 15.51
N ILE A 187 -13.28 12.02 16.67
CA ILE A 187 -12.46 10.92 17.14
C ILE A 187 -12.96 9.62 16.52
N VAL A 188 -12.07 8.90 15.84
CA VAL A 188 -12.37 7.61 15.23
C VAL A 188 -11.75 6.52 16.09
N ASP A 189 -12.56 5.88 16.93
CA ASP A 189 -12.21 4.59 17.54
C ASP A 189 -13.00 3.47 16.86
N GLY A 190 -12.36 2.33 16.67
CA GLY A 190 -12.87 1.20 15.89
C GLY A 190 -14.09 0.52 16.48
N THR A 191 -14.59 0.90 17.67
CA THR A 191 -15.69 0.17 18.30
C THR A 191 -16.86 0.94 18.92
N TYR A 192 -16.82 2.24 19.21
CA TYR A 192 -18.00 2.90 19.80
C TYR A 192 -18.21 4.36 19.38
N PHE A 193 -19.49 4.71 19.19
CA PHE A 193 -20.01 6.07 18.93
C PHE A 193 -19.86 7.00 20.14
N GLN A 194 -18.65 7.21 20.68
CA GLN A 194 -18.38 8.34 21.56
C GLN A 194 -17.86 9.51 20.72
N ARG A 195 -18.75 10.47 20.49
CA ARG A 195 -18.48 11.69 19.75
C ARG A 195 -17.75 12.68 20.66
N GLU A 196 -16.57 12.32 21.12
CA GLU A 196 -15.65 13.31 21.69
C GLU A 196 -15.16 14.20 20.54
N VAL A 197 -15.19 15.50 20.79
CA VAL A 197 -14.94 16.51 19.76
C VAL A 197 -13.79 17.38 20.22
N ILE A 198 -12.72 17.42 19.42
CA ILE A 198 -11.56 18.27 19.68
C ILE A 198 -11.67 19.53 18.81
N THR A 199 -11.29 20.69 19.36
CA THR A 199 -11.30 21.94 18.61
C THR A 199 -10.31 21.89 17.44
N ARG A 200 -10.76 22.16 16.22
CA ARG A 200 -9.96 22.19 14.99
C ARG A 200 -8.72 23.09 15.09
N HIS A 201 -8.79 24.18 15.86
CA HIS A 201 -7.65 25.08 16.08
C HIS A 201 -6.44 24.41 16.75
N LEU A 202 -6.62 23.25 17.37
CA LEU A 202 -5.52 22.47 17.94
C LEU A 202 -4.73 21.70 16.87
N PHE A 203 -5.36 21.40 15.74
CA PHE A 203 -4.76 20.72 14.59
C PHE A 203 -5.15 21.40 13.26
N PRO A 204 -4.66 22.63 13.00
CA PRO A 204 -4.95 23.35 11.77
C PRO A 204 -4.48 22.63 10.50
N SER A 205 -3.49 21.73 10.61
CA SER A 205 -2.91 20.98 9.48
C SER A 205 -3.77 19.78 9.05
N VAL A 206 -4.85 19.47 9.77
CA VAL A 206 -5.80 18.42 9.39
C VAL A 206 -6.78 18.92 8.31
N GLU A 207 -6.73 18.27 7.15
CA GLU A 207 -7.54 18.59 5.99
C GLU A 207 -8.95 17.99 6.04
N LYS A 208 -9.89 18.63 5.32
CA LYS A 208 -11.30 18.19 5.27
C LYS A 208 -11.42 16.87 4.54
N GLY A 209 -12.18 15.94 5.11
CA GLY A 209 -12.42 14.60 4.57
C GLY A 209 -11.29 13.62 4.84
N GLN A 210 -10.17 14.08 5.43
CA GLN A 210 -9.02 13.24 5.76
C GLN A 210 -9.10 12.74 7.19
N VAL A 211 -8.53 11.56 7.41
CA VAL A 211 -8.35 10.91 8.71
C VAL A 211 -6.85 10.80 8.95
N TYR A 212 -6.38 11.25 10.11
CA TYR A 212 -4.99 11.10 10.52
C TYR A 212 -4.93 10.41 11.86
N THR A 213 -4.18 9.31 11.93
CA THR A 213 -3.82 8.65 13.17
C THR A 213 -2.85 9.53 13.97
N PHE A 214 -2.86 9.41 15.29
CA PHE A 214 -1.87 10.12 16.10
C PHE A 214 -0.45 9.67 15.80
N ASP A 215 -0.23 8.43 15.38
CA ASP A 215 1.10 7.96 14.97
C ASP A 215 1.59 8.64 13.69
N GLU A 216 0.71 8.91 12.72
CA GLU A 216 1.06 9.70 11.54
C GLU A 216 1.37 11.16 11.90
N ILE A 217 0.63 11.75 12.84
CA ILE A 217 0.89 13.13 13.30
C ILE A 217 2.22 13.19 14.07
N ILE A 218 2.51 12.20 14.91
CA ILE A 218 3.73 12.14 15.71
C ILE A 218 4.95 11.82 14.84
N GLY A 219 4.79 10.94 13.84
CA GLY A 219 5.84 10.56 12.89
C GLY A 219 6.07 11.58 11.76
N GLY A 220 5.07 12.39 11.42
CA GLY A 220 5.15 13.40 10.34
C GLY A 220 5.94 14.67 10.67
N ALA A 221 6.69 14.66 11.79
CA ALA A 221 7.57 15.75 12.22
C ALA A 221 9.07 15.40 12.13
N GLN A 222 9.42 14.26 11.53
CA GLN A 222 10.82 13.92 11.21
C GLN A 222 11.23 14.45 9.84
#